data_AF-A0A6J4Q3M6-F1
#
_entry.id   AF-A0A6J4Q3M6-F1
#
_cell.length_a   1.000
_cell.length_b   1.000
_cell.length_c   1.000
_cell.angle_alpha   90.00
_cell.angle_beta   90.00
_cell.angle_gamma   90.00
#
_symmetry.space_group_name_H-M   'P 1'
#
loop_
_entity.id
_entity.type
_entity.pdbx_description
1 polymer ?
#
loop_
_entity_poly.entity_id
_entity_poly.type
_entity_poly.pdbx_seq_one_letter_code
_entity_poly.pdbx_strand_id
1 'polypeptide(L)'
;MNPLAFVAPAVGRQGNLERNSLRSFSVRQIDLAIRRTFGLGERFKIQFRGEAFNVFNWTNFGFPAASCATNCNVAGFGVPTSTLGRTLSGNMATNQTGPSRRDDFFVR
;
A
#
# COMPACT_ATOMS: atom_id res chain seq x y z
N MET A 1 -6.58 -18.43 -4.95
CA MET A 1 -6.53 -19.36 -3.79
C MET A 1 -7.71 -20.31 -3.86
N ASN A 2 -7.56 -21.56 -3.43
CA ASN A 2 -8.68 -22.51 -3.39
C ASN A 2 -9.38 -22.44 -2.03
N PRO A 3 -10.66 -21.99 -1.93
CA PRO A 3 -11.38 -21.94 -0.66
C PRO A 3 -11.71 -23.32 -0.08
N LEU A 4 -11.83 -24.35 -0.92
CA LEU A 4 -12.13 -25.73 -0.49
C LEU A 4 -10.92 -26.42 0.16
N ALA A 5 -9.73 -25.83 0.07
CA ALA A 5 -8.54 -26.32 0.76
C ALA A 5 -8.54 -25.97 2.25
N PHE A 6 -9.53 -25.22 2.73
CA PHE A 6 -9.60 -24.75 4.10
C PHE A 6 -10.94 -25.13 4.74
N VAL A 7 -10.87 -25.69 5.94
CA VAL A 7 -12.02 -26.05 6.76
C VAL A 7 -11.77 -25.58 8.18
N ALA A 8 -12.81 -25.12 8.87
CA ALA A 8 -12.69 -24.78 10.29
C ALA A 8 -12.38 -26.06 11.10
N PRO A 9 -11.40 -26.01 12.02
CA PRO A 9 -11.14 -27.14 12.91
C PRO A 9 -12.33 -27.37 13.84
N ALA A 10 -12.45 -28.59 14.36
CA ALA A 10 -13.47 -28.90 15.37
C ALA A 10 -13.35 -27.98 16.59
N VAL A 11 -14.48 -27.65 17.22
CA VAL A 11 -14.54 -26.75 18.39
C VAL A 11 -13.54 -27.21 19.46
N GLY A 12 -12.72 -26.28 19.95
CA GLY A 12 -11.68 -26.56 20.94
C GLY A 12 -10.37 -27.12 20.38
N ARG A 13 -10.21 -27.24 19.05
CA ARG A 13 -8.94 -27.65 18.42
C ARG A 13 -8.32 -26.51 17.62
N GLN A 14 -7.00 -26.39 17.72
CA GLN A 14 -6.18 -25.59 16.82
C GLN A 14 -6.11 -26.28 15.44
N GLY A 15 -6.24 -25.50 14.35
CA GLY A 15 -6.05 -26.00 12.98
C GLY A 15 -4.58 -26.32 12.66
N ASN A 16 -4.36 -26.97 11.51
CA ASN A 16 -3.01 -27.28 11.00
C ASN A 16 -2.44 -26.19 10.07
N LEU A 17 -3.15 -25.08 9.88
CA LEU A 17 -2.69 -23.98 9.06
C LEU A 17 -1.56 -23.23 9.77
N GLU A 18 -0.44 -23.07 9.09
CA GLU A 18 0.70 -22.32 9.62
C GLU A 18 0.36 -20.83 9.80
N ARG A 19 1.01 -20.22 10.80
CA ARG A 19 0.92 -18.78 11.05
C ARG A 19 1.47 -18.03 9.82
N ASN A 20 0.73 -17.02 9.34
CA ASN A 20 1.10 -16.19 8.18
C ASN A 20 1.22 -16.95 6.85
N SER A 21 0.57 -18.12 6.72
CA SER A 21 0.49 -18.89 5.47
C SER A 21 -0.24 -18.15 4.34
N LEU A 22 -1.21 -17.31 4.66
CA LEU A 22 -1.91 -16.45 3.71
C LEU A 22 -1.11 -15.18 3.46
N ARG A 23 -0.54 -15.04 2.26
CA ARG A 23 0.20 -13.84 1.84
C ARG A 23 -0.67 -12.92 0.99
N SER A 24 -0.44 -11.62 1.15
CA SER A 24 -1.07 -10.57 0.34
C SER A 24 -0.38 -10.40 -1.02
N PHE A 25 -0.99 -9.60 -1.89
CA PHE A 25 -0.46 -9.23 -3.19
C PHE A 25 0.77 -8.33 -3.08
N SER A 26 1.64 -8.43 -4.08
CA SER A 26 2.82 -7.56 -4.20
C SER A 26 2.40 -6.13 -4.52
N VAL A 27 3.14 -5.18 -3.95
CA VAL A 27 2.97 -3.74 -4.16
C VAL A 27 4.12 -3.24 -5.01
N ARG A 28 3.82 -2.48 -6.06
CA ARG A 28 4.81 -1.81 -6.91
C ARG A 28 4.37 -0.39 -7.23
N GLN A 29 5.25 0.57 -7.00
CA GLN A 29 5.05 1.97 -7.33
C GLN A 29 6.41 2.58 -7.67
N ILE A 30 6.43 3.45 -8.68
CA ILE A 30 7.62 4.20 -9.06
C ILE A 30 7.26 5.68 -8.99
N ASP A 31 8.05 6.42 -8.23
CA ASP A 31 7.89 7.85 -7.99
C ASP A 31 9.10 8.59 -8.54
N LEU A 32 8.86 9.77 -9.13
CA LEU A 32 9.85 10.58 -9.80
C LEU A 32 9.83 11.99 -9.22
N ALA A 33 11.00 12.47 -8.79
CA ALA A 33 11.17 13.83 -8.28
C ALA A 33 12.35 14.50 -8.99
N ILE A 34 12.11 15.68 -9.54
CA ILE A 34 13.11 16.51 -10.21
C ILE A 34 13.19 17.83 -9.46
N ARG A 35 14.41 18.21 -9.04
CA ARG A 35 14.68 19.51 -8.44
C ARG A 35 15.89 20.16 -9.12
N ARG A 36 15.77 21.44 -9.43
CA ARG A 36 16.88 22.22 -10.00
C ARG A 36 16.81 23.66 -9.53
N THR A 37 17.95 24.19 -9.08
CA THR A 37 18.07 25.60 -8.74
C THR A 37 18.89 26.30 -9.83
N PHE A 38 18.32 27.34 -10.43
CA PHE A 38 18.97 28.21 -11.39
C PHE A 38 19.38 29.50 -10.69
N GLY A 39 20.66 29.84 -10.72
CA GLY A 39 21.13 31.16 -10.29
C GLY A 39 20.96 32.17 -11.42
N LEU A 40 20.13 33.19 -11.23
CA LEU A 40 20.05 34.34 -12.12
C LEU A 40 20.89 35.48 -11.50
N GLY A 41 22.19 35.42 -11.76
CA GLY A 41 23.17 36.39 -11.25
C GLY A 41 23.49 36.26 -9.76
N GLU A 42 24.10 37.30 -9.20
CA GLU A 42 24.66 37.32 -7.83
C GLU A 42 23.60 37.31 -6.72
N ARG A 43 22.34 37.66 -7.05
CA ARG A 43 21.29 37.95 -6.06
C ARG A 43 20.03 37.08 -6.19
N PHE A 44 19.74 36.53 -7.37
CA PHE A 44 18.49 35.80 -7.60
C PHE A 44 18.73 34.31 -7.82
N LYS A 45 17.89 33.49 -7.19
CA LYS A 45 17.87 32.03 -7.37
C LYS A 45 16.43 31.60 -7.65
N ILE A 46 16.22 30.86 -8.73
CA ILE A 46 14.94 30.22 -9.06
C ILE A 46 15.05 28.74 -8.73
N GLN A 47 14.06 28.19 -8.05
CA GLN A 47 13.95 26.75 -7.81
C GLN A 47 12.82 26.17 -8.66
N PHE A 48 13.16 25.18 -9.49
CA PHE A 48 12.23 24.33 -10.19
C PHE A 48 12.09 23.01 -9.44
N ARG A 49 10.86 22.65 -9.08
CA ARG A 49 10.52 21.38 -8.43
C ARG A 49 9.34 20.76 -9.16
N GLY A 50 9.51 19.53 -9.60
CA GLY A 50 8.46 18.71 -10.20
C GLY A 50 8.43 17.33 -9.55
N GLU A 51 7.25 16.85 -9.23
CA GLU A 51 7.04 15.54 -8.59
C GLU A 51 5.91 14.80 -9.31
N ALA A 52 6.12 13.52 -9.57
CA ALA A 52 5.13 12.62 -10.16
C ALA A 52 5.12 11.30 -9.36
N PHE A 53 3.93 10.87 -8.94
CA PHE A 53 3.73 9.64 -8.17
C PHE A 53 3.07 8.59 -9.04
N ASN A 54 3.43 7.33 -8.80
CA ASN A 54 2.91 6.21 -9.58
C ASN A 54 3.04 6.46 -11.10
N VAL A 55 4.26 6.74 -11.55
CA VAL A 55 4.58 7.14 -12.94
C VAL A 55 4.04 6.13 -13.97
N PHE A 56 3.99 4.84 -13.62
CA PHE A 56 3.47 3.78 -14.49
C PHE A 56 1.98 3.47 -14.28
N ASN A 57 1.29 4.24 -13.44
CA ASN A 57 -0.11 4.04 -13.05
C ASN A 57 -0.42 2.59 -12.65
N TRP A 58 0.48 1.94 -11.92
CA TRP A 58 0.28 0.57 -11.46
C TRP A 58 -0.76 0.54 -10.36
N THR A 59 -1.76 -0.34 -10.53
CA THR A 59 -2.78 -0.57 -9.51
C THR A 59 -2.22 -1.52 -8.45
N ASN A 60 -2.14 -1.04 -7.21
CA ASN A 60 -1.80 -1.85 -6.06
C ASN A 60 -3.07 -2.39 -5.41
N PHE A 61 -3.19 -3.72 -5.37
CA PHE A 61 -4.32 -4.40 -4.75
C PHE A 61 -4.16 -4.46 -3.23
N GLY A 62 -5.26 -4.28 -2.51
CA GLY A 62 -5.30 -4.36 -1.07
C GLY A 62 -5.29 -5.79 -0.56
N PHE A 63 -5.35 -5.94 0.76
CA PHE A 63 -5.41 -7.25 1.38
C PHE A 63 -6.63 -8.03 0.88
N PRO A 64 -6.48 -9.33 0.54
CA PRO A 64 -7.62 -10.16 0.22
C PRO A 64 -8.54 -10.28 1.44
N ALA A 65 -9.85 -10.39 1.20
CA ALA A 65 -10.80 -10.61 2.29
C ALA A 65 -10.46 -11.91 3.03
N ALA A 66 -10.04 -11.79 4.29
CA ALA A 66 -9.76 -12.91 5.18
C ALA A 66 -11.00 -13.27 6.02
N SER A 67 -12.15 -13.42 5.36
CA SER A 67 -13.39 -13.84 6.01
C SER A 67 -13.43 -15.37 6.13
N CYS A 68 -12.53 -15.94 6.92
CA CYS A 68 -12.58 -17.36 7.26
C CYS A 68 -12.39 -17.60 8.76
N ALA A 69 -13.50 -17.50 9.50
CA ALA A 69 -13.58 -17.95 10.89
C ALA A 69 -14.20 -19.35 10.99
N THR A 70 -15.25 -19.62 10.18
CA THR A 70 -16.02 -20.88 10.24
C THR A 70 -16.18 -21.55 8.87
N ASN A 71 -16.21 -20.76 7.78
CA ASN A 71 -16.35 -21.25 6.40
C ASN A 71 -15.48 -20.40 5.47
N CYS A 72 -14.54 -21.02 4.75
CA CYS A 72 -13.69 -20.34 3.77
C CYS A 72 -14.30 -20.35 2.35
N ASN A 73 -15.38 -21.10 2.11
CA ASN A 73 -16.15 -21.11 0.86
C ASN A 73 -17.11 -19.91 0.79
N VAL A 74 -16.52 -18.72 0.87
CA VAL A 74 -17.22 -17.44 0.74
C VAL A 74 -16.80 -16.76 -0.55
N ALA A 75 -17.75 -16.07 -1.19
CA ALA A 75 -17.47 -15.26 -2.36
C ALA A 75 -16.43 -14.19 -1.99
N GLY A 76 -15.27 -14.22 -2.67
CA GLY A 76 -14.17 -13.28 -2.44
C GLY A 76 -13.03 -13.79 -1.55
N PHE A 77 -13.06 -15.05 -1.08
CA PHE A 77 -11.93 -15.62 -0.35
C PHE A 77 -10.64 -15.59 -1.17
N GLY A 78 -9.59 -14.96 -0.63
CA GLY A 78 -8.29 -14.85 -1.29
C GLY A 78 -8.29 -13.92 -2.52
N VAL A 79 -9.34 -13.11 -2.72
CA VAL A 79 -9.47 -12.14 -3.81
C VAL A 79 -9.40 -10.72 -3.23
N PRO A 80 -8.64 -9.79 -3.83
CA PRO A 80 -8.62 -8.41 -3.40
C PRO A 80 -9.88 -7.69 -3.92
N THR A 81 -10.71 -7.19 -3.02
CA THR A 81 -11.95 -6.46 -3.36
C THR A 81 -11.77 -4.94 -3.36
N SER A 82 -10.56 -4.47 -3.06
CA SER A 82 -10.22 -3.05 -3.00
C SER A 82 -8.75 -2.81 -3.33
N THR A 83 -8.41 -1.55 -3.64
CA THR A 83 -7.03 -1.12 -3.82
C THR A 83 -6.36 -0.91 -2.47
N LEU A 84 -5.03 -1.00 -2.43
CA LEU A 84 -4.24 -0.88 -1.21
C LEU A 84 -4.51 0.43 -0.48
N GLY A 85 -4.66 1.54 -1.22
CA GLY A 85 -5.00 2.84 -0.65
C GLY A 85 -6.33 2.87 0.11
N ARG A 86 -7.31 2.05 -0.29
CA ARG A 86 -8.58 1.91 0.43
C ARG A 86 -8.46 1.01 1.65
N THR A 87 -7.65 -0.05 1.59
CA THR A 87 -7.45 -0.98 2.73
C THR A 87 -6.63 -0.38 3.86
N LEU A 88 -5.68 0.51 3.55
CA LEU A 88 -4.88 1.21 4.57
C LEU A 88 -5.61 2.43 5.15
N SER A 89 -6.73 2.84 4.54
CA SER A 89 -7.58 3.95 4.99
C SER A 89 -8.55 3.61 6.13
N GLY A 90 -8.48 2.39 6.66
CA GLY A 90 -9.06 2.05 7.96
C GLY A 90 -8.17 2.61 9.08
N ASN A 91 -8.40 3.86 9.46
CA ASN A 91 -7.82 4.60 10.58
C ASN A 91 -6.43 5.26 10.47
N MET A 92 -5.66 5.22 9.36
CA MET A 92 -4.48 6.11 9.15
C MET A 92 -4.14 6.35 7.67
N ALA A 93 -5.06 6.93 6.87
CA ALA A 93 -4.75 7.37 5.50
C ALA A 93 -4.20 8.79 5.42
N THR A 94 -3.09 9.06 6.09
CA THR A 94 -2.28 10.25 5.82
C THR A 94 -0.83 9.81 5.60
N ASN A 95 -0.32 9.96 4.37
CA ASN A 95 1.10 9.85 3.98
C ASN A 95 1.76 8.47 3.83
N GLN A 96 1.31 7.61 2.90
CA GLN A 96 2.18 6.52 2.41
C GLN A 96 2.37 6.40 0.90
N THR A 97 1.66 7.16 0.08
CA THR A 97 1.84 7.12 -1.40
C THR A 97 2.11 8.48 -2.03
N GLY A 98 2.22 9.53 -1.21
CA GLY A 98 2.75 10.83 -1.59
C GLY A 98 4.03 11.11 -0.80
N PRO A 99 4.84 12.08 -1.23
CA PRO A 99 6.11 12.35 -0.59
C PRO A 99 5.79 12.83 0.82
N SER A 100 6.52 12.31 1.81
CA SER A 100 6.51 12.91 3.15
C SER A 100 6.85 14.38 2.98
N ARG A 101 5.94 15.29 3.38
CA ARG A 101 6.24 16.72 3.47
C ARG A 101 7.33 16.88 4.51
N ARG A 102 8.60 16.85 4.07
CA ARG A 102 9.72 17.35 4.85
C ARG A 102 9.69 18.87 4.69
N ASP A 103 9.09 19.51 5.68
CA ASP A 103 9.21 20.94 5.89
C ASP A 103 10.63 21.19 6.42
N ASP A 104 11.62 21.17 5.53
CA ASP A 104 12.97 21.61 5.87
C ASP A 104 12.91 23.14 6.05
N PHE A 105 12.63 23.57 7.28
CA PHE A 105 12.73 24.96 7.71
C PHE A 105 14.20 25.38 7.66
N PHE A 106 14.60 25.96 6.53
CA PHE A 106 15.92 26.55 6.37
C PHE A 106 15.95 27.90 7.10
N VAL A 107 16.41 27.88 8.36
CA VAL A 107 16.87 29.10 9.04
C VAL A 107 18.18 29.53 8.38
N ARG A 108 18.22 30.79 7.95
CA ARG A 108 19.48 31.49 7.65
C ARG A 108 20.12 31.97 8.94
#